data_AF-A0A519WUK3-F1
#
_entry.id   AF-A0A519WUK3-F1
#
_cell.length_a   1.000
_cell.length_b   1.000
_cell.length_c   1.000
_cell.angle_alpha   90.00
_cell.angle_beta   90.00
_cell.angle_gamma   90.00
#
_symmetry.space_group_name_H-M   'P 1'
#
loop_
_entity.id
_entity.type
_entity.pdbx_description
1 polymer ?
#
loop_
_entity_poly.entity_id
_entity_poly.type
_entity_poly.pdbx_seq_one_letter_code
_entity_poly.pdbx_strand_id
1 'polypeptide(L)'
;MVDLLRQLKEDDKPRFGLMTSQHMVEHLAMSVRFSNGRSPQPLYVSTERAQVSKRFILGDGEYPIGFKAPMLGDSPPPLIKAGLKEAIQYLENELAYFDSYFEANPSTVVMNPVLGELTYSEWIILHNKHFAYHFKQFNILSS
;
A
#
# COMPACT_ATOMS: atom_id res chain seq x y z
N MET A 1 0.17 -13.02 -3.52
CA MET A 1 -0.38 -11.85 -4.28
C MET A 1 0.68 -11.09 -5.05
N VAL A 2 1.88 -10.90 -4.50
CA VAL A 2 2.98 -10.17 -5.16
C VAL A 2 3.33 -10.73 -6.55
N ASP A 3 3.32 -12.04 -6.74
CA ASP A 3 3.60 -12.65 -8.06
C ASP A 3 2.65 -12.17 -9.18
N LEU A 4 1.43 -11.73 -8.84
CA LEU A 4 0.48 -11.21 -9.81
C LEU A 4 0.96 -9.89 -10.44
N LEU A 5 1.87 -9.16 -9.79
CA LEU A 5 2.50 -7.96 -10.35
C LEU A 5 3.28 -8.26 -11.63
N ARG A 6 3.74 -9.51 -11.82
CA ARG A 6 4.47 -9.92 -13.03
C ARG A 6 3.57 -9.98 -14.27
N GLN A 7 2.26 -9.82 -14.12
CA GLN A 7 1.32 -9.70 -15.23
C GLN A 7 1.24 -8.28 -15.79
N LEU A 8 1.75 -7.28 -15.06
CA LEU A 8 1.75 -5.88 -15.49
C LEU A 8 2.71 -5.65 -16.65
N LYS A 9 2.29 -4.77 -17.56
CA LYS A 9 3.12 -4.19 -18.61
C LYS A 9 3.31 -2.69 -18.38
N GLU A 10 4.36 -2.13 -18.96
CA GLU A 10 4.67 -0.70 -18.81
C GLU A 10 3.60 0.22 -19.41
N ASP A 11 2.92 -0.25 -20.46
CA ASP A 11 1.89 0.49 -21.19
C ASP A 11 0.45 0.23 -20.69
N ASP A 12 0.27 -0.65 -19.71
CA ASP A 12 -1.02 -0.93 -19.09
C ASP A 12 -1.68 0.36 -18.58
N LYS A 13 -2.96 0.53 -18.93
CA LYS A 13 -3.76 1.68 -18.51
C LYS A 13 -4.62 1.31 -17.31
N PRO A 14 -4.67 2.17 -16.27
CA PRO A 14 -5.55 1.92 -15.15
C PRO A 14 -7.03 2.05 -15.58
N ARG A 15 -7.91 1.23 -15.00
CA ARG A 15 -9.37 1.35 -15.13
C ARG A 15 -9.90 2.63 -14.47
N PHE A 16 -9.23 3.12 -13.44
CA PHE A 16 -9.57 4.35 -12.72
C PHE A 16 -8.32 4.97 -12.09
N GLY A 17 -8.36 6.27 -11.78
CA GLY A 17 -7.21 6.99 -11.21
C GLY A 17 -6.14 7.35 -12.25
N LEU A 18 -5.03 7.95 -11.77
CA LEU A 18 -4.03 8.59 -12.62
C LEU A 18 -2.67 7.87 -12.67
N MET A 19 -2.49 6.82 -11.86
CA MET A 19 -1.20 6.11 -11.78
C MET A 19 -0.97 5.25 -13.02
N THR A 20 0.24 5.30 -13.58
CA THR A 20 0.71 4.26 -14.50
C THR A 20 0.98 2.96 -13.73
N SER A 21 1.22 1.84 -14.43
CA SER A 21 1.58 0.56 -13.78
C SER A 21 2.79 0.72 -12.86
N GLN A 22 3.83 1.43 -13.30
CA GLN A 22 5.00 1.71 -12.46
C GLN A 22 4.66 2.58 -11.24
N HIS A 23 3.89 3.66 -11.40
CA HIS A 23 3.47 4.50 -10.26
C HIS A 23 2.70 3.68 -9.22
N MET A 24 1.83 2.77 -9.66
CA MET A 24 1.08 1.91 -8.74
C MET A 24 2.01 1.01 -7.92
N VAL A 25 3.00 0.38 -8.57
CA VAL A 25 3.97 -0.47 -7.86
C VAL A 25 4.83 0.34 -6.88
N GLU A 26 5.31 1.51 -7.28
CA GLU A 26 6.08 2.39 -6.39
C GLU A 26 5.23 2.94 -5.23
N HIS A 27 3.94 3.22 -5.48
CA HIS A 27 2.98 3.61 -4.45
C HIS A 27 2.74 2.50 -3.42
N LEU A 28 2.61 1.24 -3.86
CA LEU A 28 2.55 0.09 -2.95
C LEU A 28 3.84 -0.03 -2.13
N ALA A 29 5.01 0.15 -2.74
CA ALA A 29 6.30 0.10 -2.05
C ALA A 29 6.40 1.22 -0.99
N MET A 30 5.95 2.43 -1.31
CA MET A 30 5.85 3.53 -0.34
C MET A 30 4.97 3.14 0.86
N SER A 31 3.80 2.53 0.63
CA SER A 31 2.92 2.07 1.72
C SER A 31 3.60 1.01 2.60
N VAL A 32 4.35 0.07 2.01
CA VAL A 32 5.09 -0.96 2.77
C VAL A 32 6.23 -0.35 3.57
N ARG A 33 6.85 0.73 3.08
CA ARG A 33 7.89 1.45 3.84
C ARG A 33 7.36 2.11 5.10
N PHE A 34 6.07 2.44 5.14
CA PHE A 34 5.45 2.97 6.35
C PHE A 34 5.40 1.94 7.47
N SER A 35 5.31 0.65 7.12
CA SER A 35 5.18 -0.45 8.07
C SER A 35 6.49 -1.15 8.41
N ASN A 36 7.57 -0.94 7.65
CA ASN A 36 8.86 -1.62 7.85
C ASN A 36 9.93 -0.77 8.56
N GLY A 37 9.54 0.33 9.20
CA GLY A 37 10.46 1.21 9.94
C GLY A 37 11.35 2.12 9.08
N ARG A 38 11.32 1.99 7.75
CA ARG A 38 12.17 2.78 6.84
C ARG A 38 11.56 4.13 6.44
N SER A 39 10.26 4.32 6.67
CA SER A 39 9.57 5.59 6.44
C SER A 39 8.43 5.80 7.44
N PRO A 40 8.71 5.90 8.76
CA PRO A 40 7.68 6.12 9.77
C PRO A 40 6.80 7.33 9.44
N GLN A 41 5.49 7.21 9.66
CA GLN A 41 4.52 8.27 9.38
C GLN A 41 3.83 8.75 10.66
N PRO A 42 3.48 10.05 10.76
CA PRO A 42 2.54 10.51 11.78
C PRO A 42 1.11 10.12 11.42
N LEU A 43 0.19 10.25 12.38
CA LEU A 43 -1.24 10.16 12.11
C LEU A 43 -1.74 11.47 11.44
N TYR A 44 -2.47 11.36 10.33
CA TYR A 44 -2.98 12.51 9.56
C TYR A 44 -4.47 12.79 9.75
N VAL A 45 -5.14 12.01 10.60
CA VAL A 45 -6.56 12.13 10.91
C VAL A 45 -6.77 12.18 12.42
N SER A 46 -7.96 12.58 12.89
CA SER A 46 -8.26 12.46 14.32
C SER A 46 -8.26 10.99 14.76
N THR A 47 -7.97 10.74 16.05
CA THR A 47 -7.97 9.39 16.61
C THR A 47 -9.32 8.69 16.42
N GLU A 48 -10.44 9.41 16.54
CA GLU A 48 -11.79 8.86 16.32
C GLU A 48 -11.95 8.39 14.88
N ARG A 49 -11.55 9.22 13.90
CA ARG A 49 -11.60 8.86 12.48
C ARG A 49 -10.67 7.69 12.17
N ALA A 50 -9.50 7.62 12.81
CA ALA A 50 -8.58 6.51 12.66
C ALA A 50 -9.21 5.19 13.12
N GLN A 51 -9.84 5.19 14.30
CA GLN A 51 -10.51 4.01 14.85
C GLN A 51 -11.69 3.53 13.99
N VAL A 52 -12.48 4.45 13.44
CA VAL A 52 -13.56 4.12 12.49
C VAL A 52 -12.99 3.51 11.21
N SER A 53 -11.96 4.14 10.64
CA SER A 53 -11.31 3.67 9.41
C SER A 53 -10.65 2.30 9.61
N LYS A 54 -10.02 2.09 10.76
CA LYS A 54 -9.39 0.82 11.15
C LYS A 54 -10.42 -0.30 11.22
N ARG A 55 -11.54 -0.11 11.92
CA ARG A 55 -12.62 -1.11 11.98
C ARG A 55 -13.20 -1.43 10.60
N PHE A 56 -13.42 -0.42 9.77
CA PHE A 56 -13.96 -0.61 8.43
C PHE A 56 -13.01 -1.41 7.53
N ILE A 57 -11.75 -0.99 7.43
CA ILE A 57 -10.77 -1.61 6.54
C ILE A 57 -10.34 -2.98 7.03
N LEU A 58 -10.18 -3.20 8.34
CA LEU A 58 -9.79 -4.51 8.87
C LEU A 58 -10.95 -5.53 8.89
N GLY A 59 -12.20 -5.07 8.80
CA GLY A 59 -13.38 -5.92 8.60
C GLY A 59 -13.64 -6.21 7.12
N ASP A 60 -14.91 -6.26 6.73
CA ASP A 60 -15.32 -6.56 5.34
C ASP A 60 -15.27 -5.35 4.40
N GLY A 61 -14.86 -4.17 4.90
CA GLY A 61 -14.78 -2.96 4.08
C GLY A 61 -13.75 -3.08 2.97
N GLU A 62 -14.11 -2.60 1.77
CA GLU A 62 -13.20 -2.38 0.66
C GLU A 62 -12.89 -0.90 0.48
N TYR A 63 -11.74 -0.59 -0.11
CA TYR A 63 -11.41 0.79 -0.48
C TYR A 63 -12.39 1.30 -1.55
N PRO A 64 -13.05 2.45 -1.33
CA PRO A 64 -13.89 3.04 -2.36
C PRO A 64 -13.02 3.53 -3.53
N ILE A 65 -13.54 3.40 -4.75
CA ILE A 65 -12.89 3.96 -5.94
C ILE A 65 -12.71 5.47 -5.74
N GLY A 66 -11.48 5.95 -5.98
CA GLY A 66 -11.12 7.36 -5.78
C GLY A 66 -10.75 7.70 -4.33
N PHE A 67 -10.61 6.70 -3.45
CA PHE A 67 -10.02 6.92 -2.13
C PHE A 67 -8.65 7.58 -2.29
N LYS A 68 -8.47 8.70 -1.56
CA LYS A 68 -7.23 9.46 -1.51
C LYS A 68 -6.82 9.64 -0.07
N ALA A 69 -5.62 9.16 0.28
CA ALA A 69 -5.10 9.34 1.63
C ALA A 69 -4.74 10.82 1.88
N PRO A 70 -4.98 11.38 3.08
CA PRO A 70 -4.88 12.83 3.33
C PRO A 70 -3.49 13.44 3.08
N MET A 71 -2.44 12.63 3.17
CA MET A 71 -1.05 13.07 2.97
C MET A 71 -0.63 13.14 1.49
N LEU A 72 -1.47 12.68 0.55
CA LEU A 72 -1.12 12.61 -0.86
C LEU A 72 -1.63 13.84 -1.63
N GLY A 73 -0.84 14.29 -2.61
CA GLY A 73 -1.22 15.33 -3.57
C GLY A 73 -2.19 14.82 -4.65
N ASP A 74 -2.68 15.71 -5.52
CA ASP A 74 -3.65 15.37 -6.58
C ASP A 74 -3.04 14.58 -7.75
N SER A 75 -1.71 14.63 -7.89
CA SER A 75 -0.98 13.91 -8.93
C SER A 75 -0.09 12.83 -8.33
N PRO A 76 0.18 11.73 -9.07
CA PRO A 76 1.18 10.75 -8.66
C PRO A 76 2.54 11.43 -8.41
N PRO A 77 3.30 10.98 -7.40
CA PRO A 77 4.64 11.50 -7.16
C PRO A 77 5.58 11.14 -8.31
N PRO A 78 6.70 11.87 -8.48
CA PRO A 78 7.74 11.48 -9.43
C PRO A 78 8.21 10.04 -9.22
N LEU A 79 8.38 9.30 -10.32
CA LEU A 79 8.93 7.95 -10.30
C LEU A 79 10.39 7.98 -9.83
N ILE A 80 10.76 7.02 -8.98
CA ILE A 80 12.10 6.89 -8.42
C ILE A 80 12.88 5.70 -8.96
N LYS A 81 12.24 4.80 -9.73
CA LYS A 81 12.89 3.68 -10.42
C LYS A 81 12.95 3.91 -11.93
N ALA A 82 13.89 3.25 -12.60
CA ALA A 82 14.09 3.45 -14.03
C ALA A 82 12.99 2.79 -14.88
N GLY A 83 12.29 1.79 -14.33
CA GLY A 83 11.21 1.10 -15.04
C GLY A 83 10.42 0.15 -14.15
N LEU A 84 9.39 -0.48 -14.73
CA LEU A 84 8.45 -1.34 -14.00
C LEU A 84 9.14 -2.54 -13.34
N LYS A 85 10.08 -3.18 -14.03
CA LYS A 85 10.81 -4.33 -13.48
C LYS A 85 11.58 -3.97 -12.20
N GLU A 86 12.26 -2.82 -12.20
CA GLU A 86 12.98 -2.34 -11.02
C GLU A 86 12.03 -1.92 -9.89
N ALA A 87 10.88 -1.35 -10.23
CA ALA A 87 9.84 -1.03 -9.26
C ALA A 87 9.29 -2.28 -8.57
N ILE A 88 9.04 -3.37 -9.31
CA ILE A 88 8.57 -4.65 -8.75
C ILE A 88 9.64 -5.23 -7.82
N GLN A 89 10.91 -5.28 -8.26
CA GLN A 89 12.00 -5.76 -7.41
C GLN A 89 12.15 -4.93 -6.14
N TYR A 90 11.96 -3.61 -6.26
CA TYR A 90 11.99 -2.71 -5.11
C TYR A 90 10.88 -3.01 -4.12
N LEU A 91 9.64 -3.20 -4.58
CA LEU A 91 8.52 -3.59 -3.73
C LEU A 91 8.76 -4.95 -3.04
N GLU A 92 9.25 -5.94 -3.77
CA GLU A 92 9.61 -7.26 -3.20
C GLU A 92 10.64 -7.11 -2.06
N ASN A 93 11.64 -6.26 -2.24
CA ASN A 93 12.61 -5.97 -1.18
C ASN A 93 11.98 -5.27 0.03
N GLU A 94 11.09 -4.29 -0.18
CA GLU A 94 10.38 -3.62 0.92
C GLU A 94 9.49 -4.56 1.74
N LEU A 95 8.90 -5.56 1.09
CA LEU A 95 8.12 -6.61 1.76
C LEU A 95 9.02 -7.53 2.59
N ALA A 96 10.19 -7.92 2.08
CA ALA A 96 11.15 -8.69 2.86
C ALA A 96 11.63 -7.90 4.11
N TYR A 97 11.84 -6.59 3.98
CA TYR A 97 12.14 -5.73 5.13
C TYR A 97 10.97 -5.63 6.12
N PHE A 98 9.73 -5.61 5.63
CA PHE A 98 8.53 -5.61 6.48
C PHE A 98 8.48 -6.87 7.35
N ASP A 99 8.63 -8.05 6.75
CA ASP A 99 8.64 -9.30 7.51
C ASP A 99 9.79 -9.35 8.52
N SER A 100 11.01 -9.02 8.07
CA SER A 100 12.20 -8.97 8.94
C SER A 100 12.04 -8.00 10.12
N TYR A 101 11.39 -6.85 9.89
CA TYR A 101 11.17 -5.84 10.93
C TYR A 101 10.27 -6.37 12.06
N PHE A 102 9.18 -7.06 11.72
CA PHE A 102 8.27 -7.63 12.72
C PHE A 102 8.77 -8.94 13.33
N GLU A 103 9.55 -9.74 12.59
CA GLU A 103 10.26 -10.89 13.17
C GLU A 103 11.25 -10.46 14.26
N ALA A 104 12.01 -9.39 14.01
CA ALA A 104 12.94 -8.84 15.00
C ALA A 104 12.22 -8.11 16.15
N ASN A 105 10.97 -7.66 15.95
CA ASN A 105 10.20 -6.89 16.93
C ASN A 105 8.75 -7.40 17.08
N PRO A 106 8.51 -8.63 17.60
CA PRO A 106 7.20 -9.29 17.52
C PRO A 106 6.04 -8.57 18.21
N SER A 107 6.33 -7.72 19.19
CA SER A 107 5.32 -6.97 19.96
C SER A 107 5.19 -5.51 19.51
N THR A 108 5.92 -5.08 18.47
CA THR A 108 5.82 -3.71 17.99
C THR A 108 4.48 -3.47 17.29
N VAL A 109 4.00 -2.24 17.40
CA VAL A 109 2.98 -1.68 16.51
C VAL A 109 3.64 -0.58 15.68
N VAL A 110 3.14 -0.37 14.46
CA VAL A 110 3.66 0.67 13.56
C VAL A 110 2.51 1.54 13.09
N MET A 111 2.74 2.86 13.11
CA MET A 111 1.74 3.87 12.75
C MET A 111 1.38 3.81 11.28
N ASN A 112 0.09 3.62 10.98
CA ASN A 112 -0.50 3.92 9.68
C ASN A 112 -1.06 5.35 9.69
N PRO A 113 -0.82 6.16 8.64
CA PRO A 113 -1.23 7.56 8.60
C PRO A 113 -2.75 7.80 8.66
N VAL A 114 -3.58 6.77 8.41
CA VAL A 114 -5.04 6.86 8.39
C VAL A 114 -5.69 5.94 9.43
N LEU A 115 -5.11 4.79 9.73
CA LEU A 115 -5.70 3.79 10.63
C LEU A 115 -5.14 3.83 12.06
N GLY A 116 -4.08 4.61 12.31
CA GLY A 116 -3.38 4.60 13.59
C GLY A 116 -2.40 3.43 13.73
N GLU A 117 -2.06 3.07 14.97
CA GLU A 117 -1.14 1.97 15.25
C GLU A 117 -1.72 0.62 14.83
N LEU A 118 -0.93 -0.14 14.07
CA LEU A 118 -1.27 -1.46 13.58
C LEU A 118 -0.21 -2.49 13.99
N THR A 119 -0.66 -3.67 14.38
CA THR A 119 0.18 -4.86 14.58
C THR A 119 0.61 -5.46 13.23
N TYR A 120 1.50 -6.46 13.27
CA TYR A 120 1.93 -7.20 12.06
C TYR A 120 0.74 -7.78 11.28
N SER A 121 -0.18 -8.48 11.97
CA SER A 121 -1.34 -9.11 11.34
C SER A 121 -2.30 -8.09 10.73
N GLU A 122 -2.49 -6.94 11.39
CA GLU A 122 -3.32 -5.86 10.86
C GLU A 122 -2.70 -5.20 9.63
N TRP A 123 -1.37 -5.01 9.61
CA TRP A 123 -0.66 -4.55 8.41
C TRP A 123 -0.75 -5.54 7.26
N ILE A 124 -0.70 -6.86 7.52
CA ILE A 124 -0.92 -7.88 6.49
C ILE A 124 -2.33 -7.73 5.87
N ILE A 125 -3.37 -7.59 6.70
CA ILE A 125 -4.75 -7.40 6.21
C ILE A 125 -4.85 -6.13 5.36
N LEU A 126 -4.29 -5.01 5.85
CA LEU A 126 -4.25 -3.75 5.12
C LEU A 126 -3.54 -3.90 3.77
N HIS A 127 -2.32 -4.44 3.76
CA HIS A 127 -1.54 -4.64 2.53
C HIS A 127 -2.32 -5.50 1.53
N ASN A 128 -2.92 -6.60 1.99
CA ASN A 128 -3.70 -7.46 1.11
C ASN A 128 -4.88 -6.72 0.46
N LYS A 129 -5.65 -5.94 1.24
CA LYS A 129 -6.77 -5.14 0.71
C LYS A 129 -6.31 -4.00 -0.20
N HIS A 130 -5.22 -3.34 0.15
CA HIS A 130 -4.64 -2.26 -0.64
C HIS A 130 -4.11 -2.77 -1.99
N PHE A 131 -3.44 -3.92 -1.98
CA PHE A 131 -2.94 -4.57 -3.19
C PHE A 131 -4.11 -5.06 -4.06
N ALA A 132 -5.13 -5.67 -3.46
CA ALA A 132 -6.33 -6.09 -4.18
C ALA A 132 -7.05 -4.91 -4.86
N TYR A 133 -7.17 -3.75 -4.18
CA TYR A 133 -7.72 -2.54 -4.79
C TYR A 133 -6.93 -2.11 -6.04
N HIS A 134 -5.60 -2.10 -5.96
CA HIS A 134 -4.74 -1.76 -7.09
C HIS A 134 -4.70 -2.85 -8.17
N PHE A 135 -4.90 -4.11 -7.83
CA PHE A 135 -5.04 -5.17 -8.83
C PHE A 135 -6.36 -5.08 -9.59
N LYS A 136 -7.45 -4.70 -8.92
CA LYS A 136 -8.72 -4.31 -9.57
C LYS A 136 -8.54 -3.07 -10.45
N GLN A 137 -7.69 -2.11 -10.05
CA GLN A 137 -7.36 -0.92 -10.86
C GLN A 137 -6.72 -1.29 -12.21
N PHE A 138 -5.94 -2.37 -12.28
CA PHE A 138 -5.25 -2.80 -13.50
C PHE A 138 -5.83 -4.08 -14.12
N ASN A 139 -7.05 -4.47 -13.74
CA ASN A 139 -7.73 -5.68 -14.23
C ASN A 139 -6.93 -6.99 -14.05
N ILE A 140 -6.00 -7.04 -13.09
CA ILE A 140 -5.28 -8.27 -12.71
C ILE A 140 -6.23 -9.21 -11.94
N LEU A 141 -7.06 -8.61 -11.09
CA LEU A 141 -8.17 -9.29 -10.42
C LEU A 141 -9.49 -8.75 -10.97
N SER A 142 -10.44 -9.66 -11.18
CA SER A 142 -11.83 -9.29 -11.48
C SER A 142 -12.46 -8.56 -10.29
N SER A 143 -13.32 -7.58 -10.59
CA SER A 143 -14.12 -6.85 -9.60
C SER A 143 -15.19 -7.71 -8.95
#